data_AF-A0A0C1RE76-F1
#
_entry.id   AF-A0A0C1RE76-F1
#
_cell.length_a   1.000
_cell.length_b   1.000
_cell.length_c   1.000
_cell.angle_alpha   90.00
_cell.angle_beta   90.00
_cell.angle_gamma   90.00
#
_symmetry.space_group_name_H-M   'P 1'
#
loop_
_entity.id
_entity.type
_entity.pdbx_description
1 polymer ?
#
loop_
_entity_poly.entity_id
_entity_poly.type
_entity_poly.pdbx_seq_one_letter_code
_entity_poly.pdbx_strand_id
1 'polypeptide(L)'
;MIQTLIRWRLKEVMARYDIKGKDLAKKLDISTNAMSALRRAKTMPRLDGTALNLLCNALNELAQDLDKPITPGDLLDYLLDPIHPPEADRVFSLAKRRKANRQEVSKEEDSNTSSLKRLTDDSSIA
;
A
#
# COMPACT_ATOMS: atom_id res chain seq x y z
N MET A 1 7.20 24.01 -7.50
CA MET A 1 6.89 22.76 -6.77
C MET A 1 5.53 22.34 -7.22
N ILE A 2 5.45 21.37 -8.10
CA ILE A 2 4.18 20.67 -8.27
C ILE A 2 4.44 19.28 -7.67
N GLN A 3 3.43 18.78 -6.99
CA GLN A 3 3.40 17.45 -6.38
C GLN A 3 2.27 16.76 -7.12
N THR A 4 2.53 15.65 -7.81
CA THR A 4 1.46 14.79 -8.36
C THR A 4 0.66 14.28 -7.17
N LEU A 5 -0.45 14.94 -6.85
CA LEU A 5 -1.21 14.65 -5.65
C LEU A 5 -2.49 13.93 -6.04
N ILE A 6 -2.60 12.66 -5.66
CA ILE A 6 -3.89 11.98 -5.66
C ILE A 6 -4.75 12.66 -4.60
N ARG A 7 -5.69 13.48 -5.06
CA ARG A 7 -6.59 14.22 -4.19
C ARG A 7 -7.74 13.33 -3.75
N TRP A 8 -8.05 13.40 -2.47
CA TRP A 8 -9.16 12.67 -1.87
C TRP A 8 -10.43 13.52 -1.87
N ARG A 9 -11.50 13.02 -2.50
CA ARG A 9 -12.74 13.78 -2.76
C ARG A 9 -13.95 13.28 -1.99
N LEU A 10 -13.76 12.44 -0.97
CA LEU A 10 -14.86 11.86 -0.20
C LEU A 10 -15.81 12.91 0.38
N LYS A 11 -15.29 14.04 0.89
CA LYS A 11 -16.11 15.13 1.44
C LYS A 11 -17.09 15.69 0.40
N GLU A 12 -16.63 15.84 -0.84
CA GLU A 12 -17.40 16.44 -1.93
C GLU A 12 -18.46 15.46 -2.43
N VAL A 13 -18.11 14.18 -2.56
CA VAL A 13 -19.05 13.12 -2.92
C VAL A 13 -20.15 12.99 -1.86
N MET A 14 -19.79 12.97 -0.58
CA MET A 14 -20.78 12.93 0.50
C MET A 14 -21.70 14.15 0.49
N ALA A 15 -21.17 15.34 0.25
CA ALA A 15 -21.98 16.56 0.20
C ALA A 15 -22.92 16.60 -1.01
N ARG A 16 -22.49 16.05 -2.16
CA ARG A 16 -23.30 16.01 -3.39
C ARG A 16 -24.55 15.15 -3.25
N TYR A 17 -24.46 14.03 -2.54
CA TYR A 17 -25.55 13.06 -2.38
C TYR A 17 -26.21 13.09 -0.99
N ASP A 18 -26.03 14.20 -0.25
CA ASP A 18 -26.50 14.42 1.14
C ASP A 18 -26.19 13.26 2.13
N ILE A 19 -25.04 12.62 1.97
CA ILE A 19 -24.64 11.49 2.81
C ILE A 19 -24.11 12.00 4.15
N LYS A 20 -24.82 11.66 5.22
CA LYS A 20 -24.41 12.00 6.59
C LYS A 20 -23.26 11.11 7.03
N GLY A 21 -22.19 11.74 7.52
CA GLY A 21 -21.01 11.01 8.00
C GLY A 21 -21.27 10.09 9.19
N LYS A 22 -22.30 10.36 10.01
CA LYS A 22 -22.70 9.45 11.09
C LYS A 22 -23.28 8.14 10.54
N ASP A 23 -24.07 8.22 9.47
CA ASP A 23 -24.73 7.06 8.87
C ASP A 23 -23.71 6.21 8.10
N LEU A 24 -22.79 6.85 7.39
CA LEU A 24 -21.68 6.17 6.72
C LEU A 24 -20.74 5.48 7.72
N ALA A 25 -20.43 6.11 8.86
CA ALA A 25 -19.62 5.50 9.91
C ALA A 25 -20.30 4.25 10.49
N LYS A 26 -21.62 4.33 10.74
CA LYS A 26 -22.42 3.20 11.21
C LYS A 26 -22.46 2.07 10.19
N LYS A 27 -22.59 2.39 8.90
CA LYS A 27 -22.66 1.40 7.82
C LYS A 27 -21.35 0.64 7.62
N LEU A 28 -20.22 1.31 7.82
CA LEU A 28 -18.88 0.73 7.71
C LEU A 28 -18.35 0.15 9.04
N ASP A 29 -19.13 0.22 10.10
CA ASP A 29 -18.76 -0.20 11.46
C ASP A 29 -17.44 0.45 11.96
N ILE A 30 -17.29 1.75 11.69
CA ILE A 30 -16.13 2.54 12.15
C ILE A 30 -16.57 3.66 13.09
N SER A 31 -15.62 4.13 13.92
CA SER A 31 -15.89 5.28 14.78
C SER A 31 -16.16 6.55 13.98
N THR A 32 -16.99 7.43 14.53
CA THR A 32 -17.28 8.77 13.96
C THR A 32 -16.01 9.62 13.82
N ASN A 33 -15.02 9.41 14.69
CA ASN A 33 -13.71 10.05 14.63
C ASN A 33 -12.90 9.55 13.43
N ALA A 34 -12.86 8.24 13.19
CA ALA A 34 -12.20 7.65 12.02
C ALA A 34 -12.85 8.15 10.72
N MET A 35 -14.18 8.18 10.66
CA MET A 35 -14.92 8.71 9.52
C MET A 35 -14.64 10.22 9.30
N SER A 36 -14.53 10.99 10.38
CA SER A 36 -14.16 12.40 10.31
C SER A 36 -12.75 12.62 9.80
N ALA A 37 -11.79 11.80 10.22
CA ALA A 37 -10.42 11.81 9.71
C ALA A 37 -10.39 11.44 8.21
N LEU A 38 -11.12 10.38 7.82
CA LEU A 38 -11.25 9.93 6.43
C LEU A 38 -11.81 11.04 5.54
N ARG A 39 -12.85 11.76 6.00
CA ARG A 39 -13.46 12.87 5.25
C ARG A 39 -12.54 14.10 5.14
N ARG A 40 -11.70 14.34 6.14
CA ARG A 40 -10.80 15.53 6.20
C ARG A 40 -9.47 15.32 5.50
N ALA A 41 -9.12 14.08 5.17
CA ALA A 41 -7.87 13.77 4.47
C ALA A 41 -7.83 14.50 3.12
N LYS A 42 -6.69 15.16 2.84
CA LYS A 42 -6.47 15.84 1.56
C LYS A 42 -5.95 14.88 0.48
N THR A 43 -5.19 13.88 0.91
CA THR A 43 -4.62 12.81 0.09
C THR A 43 -5.31 11.50 0.39
N MET A 44 -5.25 10.56 -0.56
CA MET A 44 -5.77 9.22 -0.34
C MET A 44 -5.11 8.58 0.90
N PRO A 45 -5.88 8.18 1.92
CA PRO A 45 -5.35 7.51 3.09
C PRO A 45 -4.95 6.06 2.73
N ARG A 46 -4.19 5.41 3.62
CA ARG A 46 -3.84 3.99 3.45
C ARG A 46 -5.11 3.15 3.55
N LEU A 47 -5.61 2.70 2.39
CA LEU A 47 -6.81 1.90 2.23
C LEU A 47 -6.51 0.75 1.28
N ASP A 48 -6.96 -0.44 1.67
CA ASP A 48 -6.89 -1.62 0.81
C ASP A 48 -8.05 -1.64 -0.18
N GLY A 49 -7.92 -2.42 -1.26
CA GLY A 49 -8.97 -2.56 -2.28
C GLY A 49 -10.31 -3.00 -1.69
N THR A 50 -10.30 -3.89 -0.70
CA THR A 50 -11.51 -4.34 0.01
C THR A 50 -12.18 -3.19 0.78
N ALA A 51 -11.40 -2.38 1.50
CA ALA A 51 -11.93 -1.24 2.24
C ALA A 51 -12.51 -0.18 1.31
N LEU A 52 -11.86 0.06 0.17
CA LEU A 52 -12.35 0.98 -0.86
C LEU A 52 -13.65 0.48 -1.51
N ASN A 53 -13.77 -0.83 -1.76
CA ASN A 53 -14.99 -1.45 -2.28
C ASN A 53 -16.16 -1.31 -1.29
N LEU A 54 -15.94 -1.64 -0.01
CA LEU A 54 -16.95 -1.48 1.03
C LEU A 54 -17.41 -0.04 1.18
N LEU A 55 -16.46 0.91 1.11
CA LEU A 55 -16.77 2.34 1.12
C LEU A 55 -17.66 2.74 -0.06
N CYS A 56 -17.34 2.30 -1.28
CA CYS A 56 -18.16 2.62 -2.45
C CYS A 56 -19.57 2.01 -2.34
N ASN A 57 -19.69 0.77 -1.88
CA ASN A 57 -20.99 0.13 -1.68
C ASN A 57 -21.83 0.90 -0.64
N ALA A 58 -21.24 1.22 0.51
CA ALA A 58 -21.92 1.99 1.56
C ALA A 58 -22.33 3.39 1.07
N LEU A 59 -21.53 4.04 0.24
CA LEU A 59 -21.88 5.34 -0.35
C LEU A 59 -23.07 5.22 -1.31
N ASN A 60 -23.07 4.22 -2.19
CA ASN A 60 -24.17 4.01 -3.14
C ASN A 60 -25.48 3.65 -2.44
N GLU A 61 -25.42 2.91 -1.34
CA GLU A 61 -26.62 2.56 -0.55
C GLU A 61 -27.22 3.76 0.21
N LEU A 62 -26.37 4.71 0.64
CA LEU A 62 -26.79 5.86 1.44
C LEU A 62 -27.09 7.11 0.60
N ALA A 63 -26.66 7.14 -0.67
CA ALA A 63 -26.86 8.26 -1.55
C ALA A 63 -28.36 8.46 -1.87
N GLN A 64 -28.80 9.71 -1.80
CA GLN A 64 -30.09 10.12 -2.36
C GLN A 64 -29.91 10.57 -3.81
N ASP A 65 -30.95 10.39 -4.63
CA ASP A 65 -31.02 10.89 -6.01
C ASP A 65 -29.81 10.50 -6.88
N LEU A 66 -29.52 9.19 -6.90
CA LEU A 66 -28.36 8.65 -7.58
C LEU A 66 -28.59 8.51 -9.10
N ASP A 67 -28.16 9.51 -9.87
CA ASP A 67 -28.18 9.45 -11.35
C ASP A 67 -27.19 8.41 -11.91
N LYS A 68 -26.04 8.24 -11.23
CA LYS A 68 -24.96 7.33 -11.62
C LYS A 68 -24.30 6.73 -10.38
N PRO A 69 -23.93 5.43 -10.39
CA PRO A 69 -23.20 4.82 -9.29
C PRO A 69 -21.88 5.53 -9.00
N ILE A 70 -21.63 5.75 -7.70
CA ILE A 70 -20.37 6.25 -7.15
C ILE A 70 -19.32 5.15 -7.28
N THR A 71 -18.26 5.46 -8.01
CA THR A 71 -17.13 4.56 -8.26
C THR A 71 -15.87 5.03 -7.53
N PRO A 72 -14.85 4.17 -7.38
CA PRO A 72 -13.56 4.59 -6.83
C PRO A 72 -12.93 5.79 -7.57
N GLY A 73 -13.20 5.92 -8.87
CA GLY A 73 -12.74 7.06 -9.68
C GLY A 73 -13.41 8.39 -9.32
N ASP A 74 -14.59 8.38 -8.70
CA ASP A 74 -15.25 9.60 -8.23
C ASP A 74 -14.64 10.11 -6.91
N LEU A 75 -13.98 9.22 -6.15
CA LEU A 75 -13.32 9.54 -4.89
C LEU A 75 -11.89 10.05 -5.07
N LEU A 76 -11.28 9.76 -6.21
CA LEU A 76 -9.88 10.04 -6.51
C LEU A 76 -9.80 11.03 -7.66
N ASP A 77 -8.90 12.00 -7.53
CA ASP A 77 -8.60 12.92 -8.61
C ASP A 77 -7.09 13.04 -8.78
N TYR A 78 -6.67 13.08 -10.04
CA TYR A 78 -5.27 13.05 -10.42
C TYR A 78 -4.87 14.38 -11.05
N LEU A 79 -3.85 14.99 -10.48
CA LEU A 79 -3.24 16.20 -11.01
C LEU A 79 -1.81 15.87 -11.43
N LEU A 80 -1.49 16.17 -12.70
CA LEU A 80 -0.18 15.94 -13.30
C LEU A 80 0.89 16.82 -12.63
N ASP A 81 2.07 16.25 -12.40
CA ASP A 81 3.25 16.96 -11.91
C ASP A 81 4.24 17.19 -13.05
N PRO A 82 4.62 18.43 -13.35
CA PRO A 82 5.67 18.73 -14.31
C PRO A 82 7.09 18.37 -13.88
N ILE A 83 7.36 17.79 -12.70
CA ILE A 83 8.73 17.43 -12.29
C ILE A 83 8.81 15.98 -11.82
N HIS A 84 9.53 15.16 -12.59
CA HIS A 84 9.78 13.74 -12.31
C HIS A 84 10.51 13.56 -10.96
N PRO A 85 9.85 13.01 -9.92
CA PRO A 85 10.53 12.84 -8.64
C PRO A 85 11.45 11.60 -8.73
N PRO A 86 12.70 11.68 -8.23
CA PRO A 86 13.58 10.51 -8.05
C PRO A 86 13.05 9.51 -7.00
N GLU A 87 11.82 9.70 -6.49
CA GLU A 87 11.14 8.81 -5.55
C GLU A 87 10.63 7.53 -6.18
N ALA A 88 10.48 7.47 -7.52
CA ALA A 88 10.16 6.22 -8.19
C ALA A 88 11.16 5.11 -7.82
N ASP A 89 12.45 5.46 -7.63
CA ASP A 89 13.47 4.52 -7.16
C ASP A 89 13.24 4.06 -5.71
N ARG A 90 12.61 4.87 -4.86
CA ARG A 90 12.28 4.50 -3.47
C ARG A 90 11.04 3.61 -3.39
N VAL A 91 10.04 3.88 -4.22
CA VAL A 91 8.74 3.20 -4.19
C VAL A 91 8.73 1.92 -5.03
N PHE A 92 9.34 1.97 -6.22
CA PHE A 92 9.27 0.91 -7.22
C PHE A 92 10.61 0.24 -7.52
N SER A 93 11.77 0.66 -6.97
CA SER A 93 13.02 -0.04 -7.30
C SER A 93 13.06 -1.44 -6.67
N LEU A 94 12.67 -2.41 -7.49
CA LEU A 94 12.92 -3.84 -7.31
C LEU A 94 14.42 -4.16 -7.44
N ALA A 95 15.23 -3.24 -7.98
CA ALA A 95 16.65 -3.42 -8.28
C ALA A 95 17.51 -3.66 -7.02
N LYS A 96 17.19 -3.05 -5.87
CA LYS A 96 17.95 -3.26 -4.62
C LYS A 96 17.67 -4.61 -3.96
N ARG A 97 16.54 -5.27 -4.23
CA ARG A 97 16.22 -6.60 -3.65
C ARG A 97 17.09 -7.72 -4.21
N ARG A 98 17.55 -7.64 -5.47
CA ARG A 98 18.39 -8.69 -6.07
C ARG A 98 19.83 -8.70 -5.55
N LYS A 99 20.36 -7.60 -5.01
CA LYS A 99 21.74 -7.55 -4.47
C LYS A 99 21.87 -8.10 -3.06
N ALA A 100 20.84 -8.02 -2.22
CA ALA A 100 20.87 -8.59 -0.87
C ALA A 100 20.86 -10.14 -0.92
N ASN A 101 20.05 -10.74 -1.79
CA ASN A 101 19.93 -12.19 -1.88
C ASN A 101 21.16 -12.91 -2.50
N ARG A 102 22.10 -12.17 -3.11
CA ARG A 102 23.34 -12.73 -3.69
C ARG A 102 24.52 -12.70 -2.71
N GLN A 103 24.43 -11.91 -1.63
CA GLN A 103 25.50 -11.82 -0.61
C GLN A 103 25.32 -12.81 0.56
N GLU A 104 24.11 -13.31 0.80
CA GLU A 104 23.87 -14.36 1.81
C GLU A 104 24.31 -15.74 1.31
N VAL A 105 24.05 -16.07 0.03
CA VAL A 105 24.47 -17.36 -0.57
C VAL A 105 26.00 -17.53 -0.59
N SER A 106 26.77 -16.44 -0.68
CA SER A 106 28.24 -16.50 -0.67
C SER A 106 28.87 -16.58 0.72
N LYS A 107 28.10 -16.51 1.81
CA LYS A 107 28.65 -16.59 3.19
C LYS A 107 28.44 -17.94 3.87
N GLU A 108 27.51 -18.77 3.38
CA GLU A 108 27.27 -20.11 3.95
C GLU A 108 28.28 -21.15 3.44
N GLU A 109 28.81 -21.01 2.21
CA GLU A 109 29.73 -21.99 1.62
C GLU A 109 31.12 -22.01 2.28
N ASP A 110 31.59 -20.90 2.87
CA ASP A 110 32.92 -20.82 3.50
C ASP A 110 32.99 -21.45 4.91
N SER A 111 31.86 -21.85 5.49
CA SER A 111 31.82 -22.43 6.85
C SER A 111 31.90 -23.96 6.90
N ASN A 112 31.62 -24.65 5.79
CA ASN A 112 31.52 -26.12 5.74
C ASN A 112 32.79 -26.85 5.24
N THR A 113 33.82 -26.14 4.80
CA THR A 113 35.08 -26.76 4.32
C THR A 113 36.17 -26.90 5.39
N SER A 114 35.93 -26.44 6.62
CA SER A 114 36.95 -26.39 7.68
C SER A 114 37.15 -27.68 8.49
N SER A 115 36.24 -28.66 8.39
CA SER A 115 36.24 -29.84 9.29
C SER A 115 36.67 -31.17 8.66
N LEU A 116 37.06 -31.21 7.38
CA LEU A 116 37.45 -32.45 6.71
C LEU A 116 38.92 -32.46 6.24
N LYS A 117 39.86 -32.09 7.12
CA LYS A 117 41.30 -32.33 6.93
C LYS A 117 41.99 -32.70 8.24
N ARG A 118 41.80 -33.94 8.71
CA ARG A 118 42.81 -34.69 9.47
C ARG A 118 42.76 -36.14 8.96
N LEU A 119 43.57 -36.41 7.94
CA LEU A 119 44.78 -37.26 8.08
C LEU A 119 44.40 -38.73 8.30
N THR A 120 44.11 -39.37 7.17
CA THR A 120 44.60 -40.71 6.85
C THR A 120 46.13 -40.69 6.77
N ASP A 121 46.74 -41.87 6.94
CA ASP A 121 48.17 -42.24 7.09
C ASP A 121 48.55 -42.41 8.58
N ASP A 122 48.82 -43.62 9.06
CA ASP A 122 49.83 -44.52 8.50
C ASP A 122 49.44 -46.01 8.52
N SER A 123 50.02 -46.71 7.54
CA SER A 123 49.91 -48.12 7.23
C SER A 123 50.78 -48.98 8.16
N SER A 124 50.43 -50.27 8.21
CA SER A 124 51.10 -51.45 8.78
C SER A 124 52.63 -51.41 8.99
N ILE A 125 53.11 -52.20 9.96
CA ILE A 125 54.03 -53.34 9.74
C ILE A 125 54.29 -54.10 11.06
N ALA A 126 54.28 -55.45 10.93
CA ALA A 126 54.83 -56.53 11.75
C ALA A 126 54.13 -56.94 13.05
#